data_AF-A0A015IYE0-F1
#
_entry.id   AF-A0A015IYE0-F1
#
_cell.length_a   1.000
_cell.length_b   1.000
_cell.length_c   1.000
_cell.angle_alpha   90.00
_cell.angle_beta   90.00
_cell.angle_gamma   90.00
#
_symmetry.space_group_name_H-M   'P 1'
#
loop_
_entity.id
_entity.type
_entity.pdbx_description
1 polymer ?
#
loop_
_entity_poly.entity_id
_entity_poly.type
_entity_poly.pdbx_seq_one_letter_code
_entity_poly.pdbx_strand_id
1 'polypeptide(L)'
;MDGKKRNKKTILYIHGGAYYFFTKKTYHCITSSLAKIANERVLAINYRLAPQNQFPAALHDALAAYLYLLNPPKDAGFEPLNPKNIVIAGDSAGGG
;
A
#
# COMPACT_ATOMS: atom_id res chain seq x y z
N MET A 1 -27.95 17.80 -7.43
CA MET A 1 -27.01 17.07 -6.55
C MET A 1 -25.62 17.31 -7.12
N ASP A 2 -24.77 18.06 -6.41
CA ASP A 2 -23.45 18.45 -6.88
C ASP A 2 -22.56 17.22 -7.10
N GLY A 3 -22.35 16.87 -8.37
CA GLY A 3 -21.46 15.81 -8.82
C GLY A 3 -19.99 16.21 -8.72
N LYS A 4 -19.53 16.61 -7.53
CA LYS A 4 -18.09 16.79 -7.29
C LYS A 4 -17.43 15.43 -7.46
N LYS A 5 -16.65 15.25 -8.54
CA LYS A 5 -15.76 14.09 -8.73
C LYS A 5 -14.91 13.94 -7.47
N ARG A 6 -15.25 12.97 -6.61
CA ARG A 6 -14.41 12.62 -5.46
C ARG A 6 -13.12 12.04 -6.03
N ASN A 7 -12.00 12.68 -5.73
CA ASN A 7 -10.70 12.06 -5.96
C ASN A 7 -10.62 10.83 -5.05
N LYS A 8 -10.68 9.63 -5.63
CA LYS A 8 -10.53 8.38 -4.87
C LYS A 8 -9.20 8.40 -4.13
N LYS A 9 -9.22 8.13 -2.83
CA LYS A 9 -8.03 7.89 -2.04
C LYS A 9 -7.38 6.57 -2.46
N THR A 10 -6.11 6.43 -2.10
CA THR A 10 -5.35 5.19 -2.24
C THR A 10 -4.83 4.78 -0.87
N ILE A 11 -5.18 3.57 -0.46
CA ILE A 11 -4.68 2.94 0.76
C ILE A 11 -3.42 2.15 0.37
N LEU A 12 -2.25 2.57 0.84
CA LEU A 12 -1.03 1.77 0.82
C LEU A 12 -1.10 0.80 1.98
N TYR A 13 -1.28 -0.49 1.67
CA TYR A 13 -1.41 -1.55 2.67
C TYR A 13 -0.11 -2.34 2.81
N ILE A 14 0.43 -2.38 4.04
CA ILE A 14 1.63 -3.12 4.42
C ILE A 14 1.20 -4.28 5.30
N HIS A 15 1.42 -5.51 4.85
CA HIS A 15 0.94 -6.69 5.55
C HIS A 15 1.77 -7.02 6.80
N GLY A 16 1.13 -7.61 7.80
CA GLY A 16 1.80 -8.23 8.94
C GLY A 16 2.57 -9.51 8.60
N GLY A 17 3.06 -10.20 9.63
CA GLY A 17 3.84 -11.43 9.47
C GLY A 17 5.26 -11.36 10.01
N ALA A 18 5.52 -10.53 11.04
CA ALA A 18 6.81 -10.44 11.73
C ALA A 18 8.02 -10.17 10.79
N TYR A 19 7.78 -9.47 9.67
CA TYR A 19 8.77 -9.23 8.60
C TYR A 19 9.35 -10.49 7.95
N TYR A 20 8.73 -11.65 8.19
CA TYR A 20 9.25 -12.97 7.81
C TYR A 20 8.22 -13.77 7.00
N PHE A 21 6.93 -13.54 7.26
CA PHE A 21 5.83 -14.31 6.70
C PHE A 21 4.97 -13.51 5.72
N PHE A 22 4.25 -14.25 4.89
CA PHE A 22 3.17 -13.81 4.03
C PHE A 22 3.57 -12.94 2.83
N THR A 23 2.55 -12.62 2.03
CA THR A 23 2.64 -11.80 0.82
C THR A 23 1.35 -11.01 0.67
N LYS A 24 1.33 -10.03 -0.24
CA LYS A 24 0.11 -9.35 -0.71
C LYS A 24 -1.00 -10.32 -1.15
N LYS A 25 -0.63 -11.49 -1.69
CA LYS A 25 -1.60 -12.52 -2.13
C LYS A 25 -2.29 -13.17 -0.93
N THR A 26 -1.54 -13.47 0.13
CA THR A 26 -2.13 -13.97 1.39
C THR A 26 -3.11 -12.95 1.97
N TYR A 27 -2.83 -11.66 1.84
CA TYR A 27 -3.67 -10.56 2.30
C TYR A 27 -4.76 -10.13 1.30
N HIS A 28 -4.95 -10.85 0.18
CA HIS A 28 -5.88 -10.44 -0.87
C HIS A 28 -7.33 -10.35 -0.38
N CYS A 29 -7.78 -11.27 0.48
CA CYS A 29 -9.14 -11.24 1.04
C CYS A 29 -9.36 -9.98 1.89
N ILE A 30 -8.41 -9.62 2.75
CA ILE A 30 -8.46 -8.43 3.61
C ILE A 30 -8.46 -7.17 2.76
N THR A 31 -7.49 -7.05 1.84
CA THR A 31 -7.29 -5.84 1.03
C THR A 31 -8.40 -5.63 0.01
N SER A 32 -8.96 -6.69 -0.58
CA SER A 32 -10.13 -6.61 -1.46
C SER A 32 -11.38 -6.17 -0.71
N SER A 33 -11.58 -6.69 0.51
CA SER A 33 -12.73 -6.31 1.34
C SER A 33 -12.59 -4.86 1.80
N LEU A 34 -11.38 -4.45 2.19
CA LEU A 34 -11.06 -3.07 2.54
C LEU A 34 -11.34 -2.10 1.39
N ALA A 35 -10.90 -2.43 0.17
CA ALA A 35 -11.16 -1.62 -1.03
C ALA A 35 -12.67 -1.42 -1.26
N LYS A 36 -13.45 -2.49 -1.12
CA LYS A 36 -14.92 -2.46 -1.29
C LYS A 36 -15.60 -1.63 -0.20
N ILE A 37 -15.26 -1.87 1.07
CA ILE A 37 -15.88 -1.19 2.22
C ILE A 37 -15.54 0.30 2.22
N ALA A 38 -14.27 0.65 1.98
CA ALA A 38 -13.86 2.05 1.92
C ALA A 38 -14.34 2.77 0.65
N ASN A 39 -14.70 2.01 -0.40
CA ASN A 39 -14.89 2.52 -1.76
C ASN A 39 -13.66 3.31 -2.28
N GLU A 40 -12.47 2.82 -1.93
CA GLU A 40 -11.19 3.44 -2.28
C GLU A 40 -10.25 2.42 -2.93
N ARG A 41 -9.15 2.91 -3.51
CA ARG A 41 -8.11 2.04 -4.11
C ARG A 41 -7.24 1.46 -3.00
N VAL A 42 -6.73 0.25 -3.19
CA VAL A 42 -5.74 -0.36 -2.29
C VAL A 42 -4.53 -0.80 -3.11
N LEU A 43 -3.34 -0.33 -2.70
CA LEU A 43 -2.05 -0.84 -3.16
C LEU A 43 -1.48 -1.71 -2.05
N ALA A 44 -1.53 -3.02 -2.21
CA ALA A 44 -0.88 -3.98 -1.32
C ALA A 44 0.49 -4.38 -1.89
N ILE A 45 1.55 -4.22 -1.10
CA ILE A 45 2.92 -4.47 -1.55
C ILE A 45 3.45 -5.82 -1.04
N ASN A 46 4.41 -6.38 -1.78
CA ASN A 46 5.30 -7.42 -1.27
C ASN A 46 6.60 -6.71 -0.89
N TYR A 47 6.79 -6.44 0.39
CA TYR A 47 8.09 -5.97 0.86
C TYR A 47 9.04 -7.16 1.07
N ARG A 48 10.34 -6.90 1.02
CA ARG A 48 11.37 -7.91 1.23
C ARG A 48 11.34 -8.45 2.66
N LEU A 49 11.45 -9.77 2.80
CA LEU A 49 11.34 -10.48 4.07
C LEU A 49 12.71 -10.88 4.63
N ALA A 50 12.78 -10.94 5.96
CA ALA A 50 13.84 -11.59 6.70
C ALA A 50 13.72 -13.13 6.57
N PRO A 51 14.84 -13.89 6.69
CA PRO A 51 16.19 -13.42 7.01
C PRO A 51 16.98 -12.94 5.79
N GLN A 52 16.50 -13.17 4.56
CA GLN A 52 17.23 -12.83 3.34
C GLN A 52 17.43 -11.31 3.20
N ASN A 53 16.49 -10.54 3.72
CA ASN A 53 16.53 -9.09 3.74
C ASN A 53 16.16 -8.61 5.14
N GLN A 54 17.17 -8.48 5.98
CA GLN A 54 17.00 -8.01 7.36
C GLN A 54 16.59 -6.53 7.39
N PHE A 55 16.25 -6.04 8.58
CA PHE A 55 16.07 -4.61 8.80
C PHE A 55 17.26 -3.82 8.22
N PRO A 56 17.03 -2.72 7.47
CA PRO A 56 15.77 -1.98 7.27
C PRO A 56 15.04 -2.26 5.93
N ALA A 57 15.23 -3.44 5.30
CA ALA A 57 14.74 -3.67 3.94
C ALA A 57 13.23 -3.44 3.74
N ALA A 58 12.40 -3.97 4.66
CA ALA A 58 10.94 -3.79 4.61
C ALA A 58 10.54 -2.31 4.70
N LEU A 59 11.24 -1.52 5.53
CA LEU A 59 11.00 -0.08 5.68
C LEU A 59 11.36 0.68 4.40
N HIS A 60 12.48 0.34 3.77
CA HIS A 60 12.87 0.93 2.49
C HIS A 60 11.84 0.61 1.39
N ASP A 61 11.28 -0.60 1.37
CA ASP A 61 10.26 -0.97 0.38
C ASP A 61 8.93 -0.27 0.61
N ALA A 62 8.53 -0.10 1.87
CA ALA A 62 7.36 0.70 2.23
C ALA A 62 7.52 2.18 1.81
N LEU A 63 8.69 2.77 2.06
CA LEU A 63 9.00 4.13 1.63
C LEU A 63 9.03 4.24 0.10
N ALA A 64 9.66 3.27 -0.59
CA ALA A 64 9.70 3.23 -2.05
C ALA A 64 8.29 3.12 -2.65
N ALA A 65 7.40 2.33 -2.04
CA ALA A 65 6.01 2.23 -2.47
C ALA A 65 5.24 3.55 -2.28
N TYR A 66 5.49 4.26 -1.18
CA TYR A 66 4.92 5.59 -0.97
C TYR A 66 5.43 6.59 -2.02
N LEU A 67 6.73 6.61 -2.30
CA LEU A 67 7.33 7.47 -3.32
C LEU A 67 6.83 7.12 -4.72
N TYR A 68 6.61 5.84 -5.03
CA TYR A 68 6.01 5.38 -6.28
C TYR A 68 4.60 5.96 -6.49
N LEU A 69 3.81 6.12 -5.42
CA LEU A 69 2.50 6.76 -5.51
C LEU A 69 2.60 8.28 -5.77
N LEU A 70 3.65 8.92 -5.27
CA LEU A 70 3.88 10.37 -5.43
C LEU A 70 4.54 10.73 -6.76
N ASN A 71 5.39 9.86 -7.28
CA ASN A 71 6.17 10.08 -8.50
C ASN A 71 6.30 8.78 -9.30
N PRO A 72 5.19 8.30 -9.89
CA PRO A 72 5.21 7.09 -10.68
C PRO A 72 6.04 7.25 -11.96
N PRO A 73 6.63 6.16 -12.49
CA PRO A 73 7.12 6.10 -13.86
C PRO A 73 6.03 6.51 -14.86
N LYS A 74 6.45 7.04 -16.02
CA LYS A 74 5.53 7.55 -17.06
C LYS A 74 4.56 6.48 -17.59
N ASP A 75 4.92 5.21 -17.49
CA ASP A 75 4.19 4.03 -17.96
C ASP A 75 3.38 3.33 -16.85
N ALA A 76 3.33 3.88 -15.64
CA ALA A 76 2.64 3.26 -14.49
C ALA A 76 1.11 3.15 -14.65
N GLY A 77 0.52 3.88 -15.61
CA GLY A 77 -0.92 3.87 -15.88
C GLY A 77 -1.75 4.67 -14.87
N PHE A 78 -1.14 5.51 -14.03
CA PHE A 78 -1.83 6.47 -13.18
C PHE A 78 -0.98 7.74 -12.98
N GLU A 79 -1.66 8.86 -12.75
CA GLU A 79 -1.03 10.15 -12.45
C GLU A 79 -0.48 10.22 -11.01
N PRO A 80 0.58 11.01 -10.76
CA PRO A 80 1.04 11.34 -9.41
C PRO A 80 -0.10 11.64 -8.43
N LEU A 81 -0.10 10.97 -7.28
CA LEU A 81 -1.14 11.17 -6.28
C LEU A 81 -0.81 12.36 -5.38
N ASN A 82 -1.83 13.16 -5.04
CA ASN A 82 -1.71 14.14 -3.97
C ASN A 82 -1.48 13.41 -2.62
N PRO A 83 -0.45 13.74 -1.82
CA PRO A 83 -0.20 13.12 -0.51
C PRO A 83 -1.43 13.09 0.40
N LYS A 84 -2.30 14.10 0.34
CA LYS A 84 -3.55 14.16 1.14
C LYS A 84 -4.57 13.07 0.80
N ASN A 85 -4.40 12.40 -0.34
CA ASN A 85 -5.25 11.31 -0.81
C ASN A 85 -4.61 9.92 -0.56
N ILE A 86 -3.45 9.84 0.07
CA ILE A 86 -2.81 8.58 0.43
C ILE A 86 -3.10 8.27 1.89
N VAL A 87 -3.54 7.05 2.16
CA VAL A 87 -3.73 6.51 3.52
C VAL A 87 -2.76 5.36 3.68
N ILE A 88 -2.00 5.33 4.78
CA ILE A 88 -1.15 4.19 5.11
C ILE A 88 -1.92 3.30 6.07
N ALA A 89 -1.94 2.00 5.81
CA ALA A 89 -2.57 1.01 6.67
C ALA A 89 -1.70 -0.24 6.76
N GLY A 90 -1.75 -0.92 7.90
CA GLY A 90 -1.06 -2.18 8.10
C GLY A 90 -1.45 -2.81 9.43
N ASP A 91 -1.12 -4.09 9.59
CA ASP A 91 -1.38 -4.88 10.78
C ASP A 91 -0.10 -5.49 11.33
N SER A 92 0.01 -5.61 12.66
CA SER A 92 1.18 -6.22 13.31
C SER A 92 2.49 -5.57 12.82
N ALA A 93 3.43 -6.36 12.29
CA ALA A 93 4.68 -5.88 11.69
C ALA A 93 4.48 -4.86 10.55
N GLY A 94 3.35 -4.91 9.83
CA GLY A 94 3.05 -3.92 8.80
C GLY A 94 2.61 -2.56 9.34
N GLY A 95 2.27 -2.47 10.63
CA GLY A 95 1.95 -1.20 11.31
C GLY A 95 3.04 -0.67 12.24
N GLY A 96 4.14 -1.42 12.39
CA GLY A 96 5.28 -1.08 13.27
C GLY A 96 6.38 -0.28 12.59
#